data_AF-A0A2U8FQP7-F1
#
_entry.id   AF-A0A2U8FQP7-F1
#
_cell.length_a   1.000
_cell.length_b   1.000
_cell.length_c   1.000
_cell.angle_alpha   90.00
_cell.angle_beta   90.00
_cell.angle_gamma   90.00
#
_symmetry.space_group_name_H-M   'P 1'
#
loop_
_entity.id
_entity.type
_entity.pdbx_description
1 polymer ?
#
loop_
_entity_poly.entity_id
_entity_poly.type
_entity_poly.pdbx_seq_one_letter_code
_entity_poly.pdbx_strand_id
1 'polypeptide(L)'
;MPPSDSPCEAEPPRTAAEAREVAEAADLVYVDDRDEGIRRVRRGGGFAYRAPDGHWLTERASADRATLARIRSLAIPPAYEDVWICPLADGHLQATGRDARGRKQYRYHARWRQVRDSDKFGRMAAFGEALPGLRARVDEDLAPGGGGAPGRTAVLAALVRLLDRTRLRVGNDAYARDNRSYGLSTLRQRHVEVEGHRVRLHFRGKSGVWHDVALQDRRVARVLRRCQSLPGQTLFQYTDAGGARHAIGSAEVNAYIRAVSGGDFTAKDFRTWHGSVLAWSLLVPRSPEAPDAPLVPALREVAKALGNTVAVCRKAYVHPDVLRCAECRQWPASAAWAPVQGLSEDEQGLLAFLRAQVATPA
;
A
#
# COMPACT_ATOMS: atom_id res chain seq x y z
N MET A 1 20.19 13.37 14.51
CA MET A 1 20.24 12.71 13.19
C MET A 1 18.83 12.67 12.62
N PRO A 2 18.57 13.22 11.43
CA PRO A 2 17.26 13.06 10.80
C PRO A 2 17.05 11.57 10.49
N PRO A 3 15.81 11.05 10.53
CA PRO A 3 15.55 9.71 10.04
C PRO A 3 15.94 9.67 8.57
N SER A 4 16.74 8.69 8.18
CA SER A 4 17.05 8.43 6.78
C SER A 4 15.74 8.17 6.06
N ASP A 5 15.28 9.13 5.25
CA ASP A 5 14.16 8.94 4.33
C ASP A 5 14.54 7.83 3.36
N SER A 6 14.14 6.61 3.68
CA SER A 6 14.20 5.50 2.73
C SER A 6 13.27 5.88 1.58
N PRO A 7 13.76 5.99 0.34
CA PRO A 7 12.91 6.33 -0.79
C PRO A 7 11.75 5.34 -0.84
N CYS A 8 10.56 5.83 -1.13
CA CYS A 8 9.36 5.01 -1.32
C CYS A 8 9.65 3.96 -2.41
N GLU A 9 10.05 2.76 -2.00
CA GLU A 9 10.34 1.64 -2.89
C GLU A 9 9.02 1.20 -3.54
N ALA A 10 9.04 1.02 -4.87
CA ALA A 10 7.91 0.43 -5.56
C ALA A 10 7.70 -1.00 -5.02
N GLU A 11 6.46 -1.42 -4.87
CA GLU A 11 6.16 -2.77 -4.39
C GLU A 11 6.71 -3.81 -5.38
N PRO A 12 7.27 -4.94 -4.89
CA PRO A 12 7.63 -6.04 -5.77
C PRO A 12 6.41 -6.56 -6.52
N PRO A 13 6.61 -7.12 -7.73
CA PRO A 13 5.50 -7.65 -8.51
C PRO A 13 4.91 -8.87 -7.79
N ARG A 14 3.59 -9.07 -7.93
CA ARG A 14 2.87 -10.14 -7.22
C ARG A 14 3.14 -11.50 -7.82
N THR A 15 3.29 -11.55 -9.14
CA THR A 15 3.64 -12.74 -9.90
C THR A 15 4.72 -12.41 -10.93
N ALA A 16 5.45 -13.43 -11.39
CA ALA A 16 6.40 -13.26 -12.49
C ALA A 16 5.71 -12.90 -13.81
N ALA A 17 4.45 -13.32 -14.01
CA ALA A 17 3.66 -13.00 -15.20
C ALA A 17 3.32 -11.50 -15.26
N GLU A 18 2.73 -10.94 -14.18
CA GLU A 18 2.48 -9.50 -14.07
C GLU A 18 3.78 -8.69 -14.24
N ALA A 19 4.87 -9.19 -13.68
CA ALA A 19 6.15 -8.53 -13.79
C ALA A 19 6.68 -8.48 -15.22
N ARG A 20 6.40 -9.50 -16.03
CA ARG A 20 6.79 -9.55 -17.45
C ARG A 20 5.97 -8.59 -18.27
N GLU A 21 4.65 -8.58 -18.09
CA GLU A 21 3.74 -7.66 -18.80
C GLU A 21 4.07 -6.19 -18.50
N VAL A 22 4.33 -5.85 -17.23
CA VAL A 22 4.72 -4.49 -16.84
C VAL A 22 6.11 -4.13 -17.36
N ALA A 23 7.03 -5.11 -17.46
CA ALA A 23 8.36 -4.87 -18.03
C ALA A 23 8.23 -4.56 -19.52
N GLU A 24 7.48 -5.37 -20.26
CA GLU A 24 7.20 -5.19 -21.68
C GLU A 24 6.52 -3.85 -21.96
N ALA A 25 5.47 -3.50 -21.21
CA ALA A 25 4.79 -2.21 -21.32
C ALA A 25 5.69 -1.00 -20.99
N ALA A 26 6.75 -1.21 -20.21
CA ALA A 26 7.74 -0.20 -19.87
C ALA A 26 8.96 -0.19 -20.82
N ASP A 27 8.96 -1.05 -21.85
CA ASP A 27 10.10 -1.31 -22.73
C ASP A 27 11.35 -1.72 -21.93
N LEU A 28 11.17 -2.69 -21.03
CA LEU A 28 12.16 -3.23 -20.11
C LEU A 28 12.19 -4.76 -20.16
N VAL A 29 13.33 -5.32 -19.75
CA VAL A 29 13.53 -6.76 -19.66
C VAL A 29 13.14 -7.26 -18.26
N TYR A 30 12.31 -8.31 -18.21
CA TYR A 30 12.07 -9.02 -16.97
C TYR A 30 13.33 -9.80 -16.53
N VAL A 31 13.74 -9.63 -15.27
CA VAL A 31 14.95 -10.25 -14.68
C VAL A 31 14.65 -10.77 -13.28
N ASP A 32 15.19 -11.92 -12.89
CA ASP A 32 15.10 -12.45 -11.52
C ASP A 32 16.45 -12.22 -10.81
N ASP A 33 16.42 -11.83 -9.54
CA ASP A 33 17.66 -11.63 -8.78
C ASP A 33 18.30 -12.94 -8.27
N ARG A 34 17.69 -14.07 -8.63
CA ARG A 34 18.29 -15.40 -8.57
C ARG A 34 19.21 -15.68 -9.76
N ASP A 35 19.07 -14.93 -10.85
CA ASP A 35 19.94 -15.06 -12.02
C ASP A 35 21.36 -14.57 -11.72
N GLU A 36 22.32 -14.92 -12.57
CA GLU A 36 23.67 -14.39 -12.43
C GLU A 36 23.68 -12.87 -12.61
N GLY A 37 24.32 -12.18 -11.68
CA GLY A 37 24.36 -10.72 -11.68
C GLY A 37 25.66 -10.20 -11.10
N ILE A 38 25.87 -8.90 -11.28
CA ILE A 38 27.06 -8.22 -10.81
C ILE A 38 27.07 -8.25 -9.28
N ARG A 39 28.15 -8.78 -8.70
CA ARG A 39 28.35 -8.88 -7.25
C ARG A 39 29.12 -7.68 -6.75
N ARG A 40 28.68 -7.09 -5.64
CA ARG A 40 29.43 -6.04 -4.93
C ARG A 40 30.34 -6.66 -3.87
N VAL A 41 31.62 -6.35 -3.93
CA VAL A 41 32.66 -6.85 -3.01
C VAL A 41 33.32 -5.68 -2.31
N ARG A 42 33.50 -5.75 -0.99
CA ARG A 42 34.29 -4.74 -0.25
C ARG A 42 35.76 -4.86 -0.64
N ARG A 43 36.39 -3.74 -1.01
CA ARG A 43 37.81 -3.70 -1.36
C ARG A 43 38.41 -2.37 -0.90
N GLY A 44 39.35 -2.44 0.05
CA GLY A 44 39.93 -1.25 0.67
C GLY A 44 38.86 -0.36 1.32
N GLY A 45 38.94 0.95 1.08
CA GLY A 45 37.95 1.93 1.56
C GLY A 45 36.65 2.01 0.75
N GLY A 46 36.45 1.14 -0.25
CA GLY A 46 35.31 1.22 -1.16
C GLY A 46 34.77 -0.14 -1.58
N PHE A 47 34.15 -0.16 -2.76
CA PHE A 47 33.56 -1.36 -3.35
C PHE A 47 34.15 -1.63 -4.73
N ALA A 48 34.37 -2.89 -5.03
CA ALA A 48 34.65 -3.41 -6.35
C ALA A 48 33.46 -4.24 -6.84
N TYR A 49 33.29 -4.34 -8.16
CA TYR A 49 32.16 -5.02 -8.78
C TYR A 49 32.65 -6.13 -9.70
N ARG A 50 32.11 -7.33 -9.52
CA ARG A 50 32.48 -8.51 -10.30
C ARG A 50 31.31 -8.91 -11.19
N ALA A 51 31.54 -8.98 -12.49
CA ALA A 51 30.56 -9.38 -13.49
C ALA A 51 30.23 -10.89 -13.42
N PRO A 52 29.14 -11.35 -14.04
CA PRO A 52 28.74 -12.76 -14.08
C PRO A 52 29.84 -13.72 -14.59
N ASP A 53 30.55 -13.32 -15.64
CA ASP A 53 31.69 -14.06 -16.22
C ASP A 53 32.96 -14.04 -15.35
N GLY A 54 32.90 -13.37 -14.19
CA GLY A 54 33.95 -13.33 -13.20
C GLY A 54 34.98 -12.21 -13.35
N HIS A 55 34.92 -11.38 -14.41
CA HIS A 55 35.84 -10.25 -14.56
C HIS A 55 35.48 -9.09 -13.62
N TRP A 56 36.49 -8.26 -13.32
CA TRP A 56 36.31 -7.05 -12.50
C TRP A 56 35.97 -5.86 -13.39
N LEU A 57 34.87 -5.17 -13.07
CA LEU A 57 34.51 -3.94 -13.77
C LEU A 57 35.54 -2.84 -13.45
N THR A 58 36.05 -2.16 -14.47
CA THR A 58 37.07 -1.11 -14.33
C THR A 58 36.71 0.19 -15.04
N GLU A 59 37.27 1.32 -14.59
CA GLU A 59 37.11 2.61 -15.29
C GLU A 59 37.90 2.68 -16.62
N ARG A 60 38.74 1.67 -16.92
CA ARG A 60 39.59 1.64 -18.12
C ARG A 60 38.83 1.16 -19.36
N ALA A 61 37.97 0.14 -19.19
CA ALA A 61 37.18 -0.40 -20.28
C ALA A 61 35.94 0.48 -20.53
N SER A 62 35.71 0.85 -21.80
CA SER A 62 34.61 1.77 -22.12
C SER A 62 33.22 1.20 -21.82
N ALA A 63 33.03 -0.11 -21.98
CA ALA A 63 31.79 -0.81 -21.63
C ALA A 63 31.51 -0.79 -20.11
N ASP A 64 32.55 -0.97 -19.30
CA ASP A 64 32.43 -0.99 -17.84
C ASP A 64 32.10 0.38 -17.25
N ARG A 65 32.61 1.47 -17.85
CA ARG A 65 32.33 2.83 -17.38
C ARG A 65 30.83 3.14 -17.32
N ALA A 66 30.09 2.73 -18.36
CA ALA A 66 28.64 2.92 -18.39
C ALA A 66 27.95 2.12 -17.28
N THR A 67 28.36 0.86 -17.08
CA THR A 67 27.84 -0.01 -16.00
C THR A 67 28.16 0.55 -14.62
N LEU A 68 29.40 0.99 -14.37
CA LEU A 68 29.83 1.59 -13.11
C LEU A 68 29.09 2.90 -12.82
N ALA A 69 28.88 3.75 -13.84
CA ALA A 69 28.09 4.97 -13.70
C ALA A 69 26.62 4.67 -13.32
N ARG A 70 26.00 3.66 -13.96
CA ARG A 70 24.67 3.17 -13.60
C ARG A 70 24.62 2.65 -12.17
N ILE A 71 25.58 1.82 -11.76
CA ILE A 71 25.64 1.31 -10.38
C ILE A 71 25.71 2.44 -9.36
N ARG A 72 26.51 3.48 -9.63
CA ARG A 72 26.58 4.67 -8.78
C ARG A 72 25.24 5.39 -8.68
N SER A 73 24.51 5.54 -9.80
CA SER A 73 23.22 6.23 -9.82
C SER A 73 22.10 5.47 -9.09
N LEU A 74 22.24 4.15 -8.90
CA LEU A 74 21.31 3.35 -8.08
C LEU A 74 21.37 3.70 -6.59
N ALA A 75 22.43 4.40 -6.14
CA ALA A 75 22.63 4.82 -4.75
C ALA A 75 22.39 3.66 -3.76
N ILE A 76 23.01 2.50 -4.03
CA ILE A 76 22.88 1.31 -3.18
C ILE A 76 23.60 1.58 -1.85
N PRO A 77 22.89 1.60 -0.70
CA PRO A 77 23.51 1.96 0.56
C PRO A 77 24.75 1.10 0.89
N PRO A 78 25.82 1.71 1.43
CA PRO A 78 27.07 1.00 1.70
C PRO A 78 26.94 -0.03 2.83
N ALA A 79 25.90 0.08 3.66
CA ALA A 79 25.60 -0.87 4.73
C ALA A 79 24.86 -2.13 4.24
N TYR A 80 24.41 -2.18 2.97
CA TYR A 80 23.69 -3.35 2.48
C TYR A 80 24.64 -4.53 2.24
N GLU A 81 24.18 -5.71 2.65
CA GLU A 81 24.82 -7.02 2.45
C GLU A 81 24.12 -7.79 1.32
N ASP A 82 24.69 -8.91 0.87
CA ASP A 82 24.13 -9.77 -0.20
C ASP A 82 23.63 -8.99 -1.43
N VAL A 83 24.44 -8.03 -1.90
CA VAL A 83 24.04 -7.15 -2.99
C VAL A 83 24.18 -7.86 -4.34
N TRP A 84 23.03 -8.01 -5.01
CA TRP A 84 22.91 -8.40 -6.41
C TRP A 84 22.60 -7.16 -7.25
N ILE A 85 23.27 -7.02 -8.38
CA ILE A 85 23.08 -5.91 -9.32
C ILE A 85 22.81 -6.49 -10.70
N CYS A 86 21.76 -6.02 -11.35
CA CYS A 86 21.39 -6.48 -12.68
C CYS A 86 22.47 -6.10 -13.71
N PRO A 87 22.92 -7.04 -14.56
CA PRO A 87 23.88 -6.74 -15.62
C PRO A 87 23.26 -5.87 -16.73
N LEU A 88 21.97 -6.03 -16.98
CA LEU A 88 21.23 -5.32 -18.03
C LEU A 88 20.84 -3.90 -17.59
N ALA A 89 21.09 -2.92 -18.45
CA ALA A 89 20.72 -1.52 -18.17
C ALA A 89 19.20 -1.29 -18.21
N ASP A 90 18.51 -2.08 -19.02
CA ASP A 90 17.06 -2.11 -19.25
C ASP A 90 16.34 -3.22 -18.45
N GLY A 91 17.04 -3.91 -17.55
CA GLY A 91 16.40 -4.83 -16.60
C GLY A 91 15.47 -4.07 -15.64
N HIS A 92 14.23 -4.55 -15.46
CA HIS A 92 13.26 -3.84 -14.64
C HIS A 92 13.66 -3.72 -13.16
N LEU A 93 14.28 -4.77 -12.62
CA LEU A 93 14.92 -4.81 -11.32
C LEU A 93 16.42 -4.55 -11.52
N GLN A 94 16.93 -3.50 -10.91
CA GLN A 94 18.30 -3.01 -11.12
C GLN A 94 19.27 -3.46 -10.03
N ALA A 95 18.81 -3.61 -8.78
CA ALA A 95 19.59 -4.21 -7.71
C ALA A 95 18.70 -4.72 -6.58
N THR A 96 19.22 -5.70 -5.84
CA THR A 96 18.71 -6.10 -4.54
C THR A 96 19.83 -6.13 -3.51
N GLY A 97 19.47 -6.08 -2.24
CA GLY A 97 20.41 -6.23 -1.14
C GLY A 97 19.67 -6.39 0.18
N ARG A 98 20.39 -6.80 1.22
CA ARG A 98 19.86 -6.91 2.58
C ARG A 98 20.29 -5.70 3.39
N ASP A 99 19.34 -5.04 4.03
CA ASP A 99 19.67 -3.98 4.99
C ASP A 99 20.24 -4.53 6.30
N ALA A 100 20.63 -3.63 7.22
CA ALA A 100 21.16 -4.00 8.54
C ALA A 100 20.19 -4.82 9.43
N ARG A 101 18.95 -5.05 8.97
CA ARG A 101 17.95 -5.89 9.64
C ARG A 101 17.64 -7.16 8.84
N GLY A 102 18.47 -7.50 7.86
CA GLY A 102 18.33 -8.69 7.00
C GLY A 102 17.19 -8.60 5.98
N ARG A 103 16.48 -7.47 5.90
CA ARG A 103 15.34 -7.31 4.98
C ARG A 103 15.83 -7.11 3.57
N LYS A 104 15.25 -7.84 2.62
CA LYS A 104 15.53 -7.68 1.20
C LYS A 104 14.92 -6.37 0.70
N GLN A 105 15.78 -5.52 0.14
CA GLN A 105 15.47 -4.20 -0.40
C GLN A 105 15.68 -4.22 -1.91
N TYR A 106 14.91 -3.42 -2.64
CA TYR A 106 14.89 -3.45 -4.10
C TYR A 106 15.24 -2.08 -4.68
N ARG A 107 15.90 -2.08 -5.84
CA ARG A 107 16.11 -0.91 -6.69
C ARG A 107 15.56 -1.25 -8.06
N TYR A 108 14.56 -0.51 -8.51
CA TYR A 108 13.94 -0.70 -9.83
C TYR A 108 14.39 0.36 -10.83
N HIS A 109 14.34 0.01 -12.11
CA HIS A 109 14.52 0.93 -13.22
C HIS A 109 13.51 2.11 -13.12
N ALA A 110 13.88 3.29 -13.62
CA ALA A 110 13.02 4.47 -13.56
C ALA A 110 11.71 4.28 -14.34
N ARG A 111 11.79 3.74 -15.57
CA ARG A 111 10.62 3.38 -16.41
C ARG A 111 9.68 2.37 -15.73
N TRP A 112 10.22 1.38 -15.02
CA TRP A 112 9.41 0.43 -14.24
C TRP A 112 8.61 1.13 -13.16
N ARG A 113 9.23 2.08 -12.46
CA ARG A 113 8.53 2.89 -11.44
C ARG A 113 7.44 3.74 -12.07
N GLN A 114 7.69 4.34 -13.24
CA GLN A 114 6.68 5.15 -13.94
C GLN A 114 5.46 4.32 -14.32
N VAL A 115 5.64 3.14 -14.94
CA VAL A 115 4.52 2.27 -15.34
C VAL A 115 3.81 1.66 -14.12
N ARG A 116 4.52 1.29 -13.06
CA ARG A 116 3.89 0.83 -11.80
C ARG A 116 3.17 1.96 -11.07
N ASP A 117 3.73 3.17 -11.10
CA ASP A 117 3.12 4.34 -10.47
C ASP A 117 1.91 4.85 -11.25
N SER A 118 1.82 4.60 -12.56
CA SER A 118 0.60 4.81 -13.35
C SER A 118 -0.40 3.67 -13.15
N ASP A 119 0.03 2.40 -13.14
CA ASP A 119 -0.85 1.23 -12.94
C ASP A 119 -1.48 1.17 -11.54
N LYS A 120 -0.79 1.67 -10.49
CA LYS A 120 -1.37 1.73 -9.12
C LYS A 120 -2.61 2.62 -9.05
N PHE A 121 -2.72 3.61 -9.94
CA PHE A 121 -3.87 4.52 -10.02
C PHE A 121 -4.82 4.11 -11.14
N GLY A 122 -4.34 3.46 -12.20
CA GLY A 122 -5.17 2.96 -13.31
C GLY A 122 -6.30 2.04 -12.86
N ARG A 123 -6.10 1.28 -11.77
CA ARG A 123 -7.15 0.42 -11.19
C ARG A 123 -8.04 1.09 -10.13
N MET A 124 -7.82 2.36 -9.83
CA MET A 124 -8.57 3.07 -8.78
C MET A 124 -10.05 3.21 -9.11
N ALA A 125 -10.38 3.50 -10.38
CA ALA A 125 -11.77 3.53 -10.82
C ALA A 125 -12.44 2.16 -10.60
N ALA A 126 -11.83 1.07 -11.10
CA ALA A 126 -12.32 -0.29 -10.89
C ALA A 126 -12.47 -0.66 -9.41
N PHE A 127 -11.57 -0.19 -8.53
CA PHE A 127 -11.72 -0.38 -7.09
C PHE A 127 -12.95 0.35 -6.54
N GLY A 128 -13.16 1.61 -6.94
CA GLY A 128 -14.36 2.37 -6.58
C GLY A 128 -15.66 1.72 -7.06
N GLU A 129 -15.65 1.06 -8.22
CA GLU A 129 -16.79 0.29 -8.75
C GLU A 129 -17.08 -0.98 -7.96
N ALA A 130 -16.03 -1.69 -7.52
CA ALA A 130 -16.16 -2.91 -6.74
C ALA A 130 -16.51 -2.64 -5.27
N LEU A 131 -16.24 -1.44 -4.76
CA LEU A 131 -16.35 -1.11 -3.34
C LEU A 131 -17.76 -1.27 -2.75
N PRO A 132 -18.87 -0.90 -3.43
CA PRO A 132 -20.23 -1.18 -2.94
C PRO A 132 -20.51 -2.66 -2.74
N GLY A 133 -20.15 -3.49 -3.72
CA GLY A 133 -20.32 -4.95 -3.64
C GLY A 133 -19.48 -5.56 -2.52
N LEU A 134 -18.23 -5.13 -2.39
CA LEU A 134 -17.36 -5.51 -1.28
C LEU A 134 -17.99 -5.14 0.07
N ARG A 135 -18.50 -3.90 0.22
CA ARG A 135 -19.13 -3.43 1.47
C ARG A 135 -20.37 -4.22 1.81
N ALA A 136 -21.22 -4.51 0.82
CA ALA A 136 -22.41 -5.35 0.99
C ALA A 136 -22.05 -6.75 1.48
N ARG A 137 -21.04 -7.38 0.86
CA ARG A 137 -20.56 -8.70 1.30
C ARG A 137 -19.95 -8.67 2.70
N VAL A 138 -19.17 -7.64 3.03
CA VAL A 138 -18.66 -7.43 4.40
C VAL A 138 -19.80 -7.27 5.40
N ASP A 139 -20.88 -6.58 5.02
CA ASP A 139 -22.07 -6.45 5.85
C ASP A 139 -22.75 -7.80 6.10
N GLU A 140 -22.94 -8.62 5.07
CA GLU A 140 -23.47 -9.98 5.17
C GLU A 140 -22.61 -10.88 6.06
N ASP A 141 -21.29 -10.87 5.86
CA ASP A 141 -20.35 -11.68 6.64
C ASP A 141 -20.24 -11.20 8.11
N LEU A 142 -20.64 -9.95 8.39
CA LEU A 142 -20.76 -9.38 9.73
C LEU A 142 -22.17 -9.53 10.33
N ALA A 143 -23.12 -10.13 9.61
CA ALA A 143 -24.45 -10.39 10.11
C ALA A 143 -24.38 -11.20 11.43
N PRO A 144 -25.36 -11.05 12.34
CA PRO A 144 -25.37 -11.80 13.58
C PRO A 144 -25.38 -13.31 13.31
N GLY A 145 -24.24 -13.97 13.50
CA GLY A 145 -24.16 -15.41 13.66
C GLY A 145 -24.45 -15.84 15.11
N GLY A 146 -24.63 -17.15 15.32
CA GLY A 146 -24.85 -17.75 16.65
C GLY A 146 -23.80 -17.38 17.71
N GLY A 147 -24.13 -17.66 18.97
CA GLY A 147 -23.24 -17.42 20.13
C GLY A 147 -21.96 -18.26 20.07
N GLY A 148 -20.85 -17.77 20.66
CA GLY A 148 -19.58 -18.52 20.79
C GLY A 148 -18.34 -17.78 20.29
N ALA A 149 -17.25 -18.51 20.01
CA ALA A 149 -16.02 -17.97 19.42
C ALA A 149 -16.28 -17.43 18.00
N PRO A 150 -15.60 -16.37 17.55
CA PRO A 150 -15.85 -15.82 16.23
C PRO A 150 -15.32 -16.77 15.15
N GLY A 151 -16.10 -17.00 14.09
CA GLY A 151 -15.66 -17.75 12.92
C GLY A 151 -14.73 -16.93 12.02
N ARG A 152 -13.90 -17.61 11.23
CA ARG A 152 -12.88 -17.00 10.35
C ARG A 152 -13.41 -15.84 9.51
N THR A 153 -14.52 -16.06 8.80
CA THR A 153 -15.13 -15.07 7.89
C THR A 153 -15.55 -13.79 8.61
N ALA A 154 -16.17 -13.90 9.80
CA ALA A 154 -16.60 -12.74 10.58
C ALA A 154 -15.41 -11.89 11.06
N VAL A 155 -14.29 -12.53 11.42
CA VAL A 155 -13.06 -11.82 11.83
C VAL A 155 -12.42 -11.10 10.62
N LEU A 156 -12.38 -11.74 9.46
CA LEU A 156 -11.89 -11.13 8.21
C LEU A 156 -12.76 -9.94 7.79
N ALA A 157 -14.07 -10.08 7.81
CA ALA A 157 -15.01 -9.01 7.49
C ALA A 157 -14.88 -7.83 8.47
N ALA A 158 -14.68 -8.09 9.77
CA ALA A 158 -14.42 -7.05 10.76
C ALA A 158 -13.10 -6.30 10.47
N LEU A 159 -12.04 -7.01 10.09
CA LEU A 159 -10.76 -6.42 9.69
C LEU A 159 -10.90 -5.53 8.46
N VAL A 160 -11.63 -5.98 7.42
CA VAL A 160 -11.87 -5.18 6.21
C VAL A 160 -12.74 -3.96 6.52
N ARG A 161 -13.77 -4.09 7.36
CA ARG A 161 -14.55 -2.93 7.79
C ARG A 161 -13.72 -1.91 8.57
N LEU A 162 -12.80 -2.39 9.42
CA LEU A 162 -11.85 -1.51 10.09
C LEU A 162 -10.90 -0.82 9.10
N LEU A 163 -10.37 -1.54 8.10
CA LEU A 163 -9.54 -0.95 7.04
C LEU A 163 -10.28 0.19 6.33
N ASP A 164 -11.50 -0.06 5.89
CA ASP A 164 -12.33 0.89 5.15
C ASP A 164 -12.68 2.13 6.00
N ARG A 165 -13.10 1.94 7.26
CA ARG A 165 -13.59 3.03 8.11
C ARG A 165 -12.48 3.84 8.78
N THR A 166 -11.32 3.23 9.02
CA THR A 166 -10.23 3.88 9.79
C THR A 166 -9.04 4.29 8.93
N ARG A 167 -8.93 3.74 7.72
CA ARG A 167 -7.79 3.94 6.80
C ARG A 167 -6.47 3.45 7.39
N LEU A 168 -6.51 2.66 8.48
CA LEU A 168 -5.31 2.11 9.11
C LEU A 168 -4.61 1.12 8.18
N ARG A 169 -3.34 0.82 8.48
CA ARG A 169 -2.60 -0.20 7.75
C ARG A 169 -3.00 -1.59 8.22
N VAL A 170 -3.08 -2.54 7.30
CA VAL A 170 -3.33 -3.95 7.65
C VAL A 170 -2.26 -4.52 8.60
N GLY A 171 -1.00 -4.11 8.47
CA GLY A 171 0.12 -4.62 9.29
C GLY A 171 0.69 -5.93 8.77
N ASN A 172 1.83 -6.33 9.32
CA ASN A 172 2.48 -7.62 9.04
C ASN A 172 3.30 -8.00 10.29
N ASP A 173 3.22 -9.27 10.70
CA ASP A 173 3.84 -9.80 11.91
C ASP A 173 5.36 -9.62 11.97
N ALA A 174 6.05 -9.63 10.83
CA ALA A 174 7.47 -9.33 10.77
C ALA A 174 7.77 -7.91 11.30
N TYR A 175 6.99 -6.92 10.84
CA TYR A 175 7.17 -5.53 11.27
C TYR A 175 6.79 -5.30 12.74
N ALA A 176 5.78 -6.02 13.23
CA ALA A 176 5.30 -5.89 14.60
C ALA A 176 6.31 -6.41 15.62
N ARG A 177 6.99 -7.53 15.34
CA ARG A 177 8.01 -8.09 16.21
C ARG A 177 9.25 -7.20 16.30
N ASP A 178 9.80 -6.80 15.16
CA ASP A 178 11.10 -6.12 15.12
C ASP A 178 11.04 -4.66 15.59
N ASN A 179 9.91 -3.99 15.38
CA ASN A 179 9.80 -2.55 15.61
C ASN A 179 8.87 -2.16 16.77
N ARG A 180 8.16 -3.13 17.36
CA ARG A 180 7.02 -2.87 18.25
C ARG A 180 6.01 -1.89 17.60
N SER A 181 5.83 -2.03 16.29
CA SER A 181 4.94 -1.22 15.45
C SER A 181 3.82 -2.08 14.88
N TYR A 182 2.57 -1.74 15.18
CA TYR A 182 1.42 -2.58 14.85
C TYR A 182 0.64 -2.02 13.65
N GLY A 183 0.00 -2.89 12.89
CA GLY A 183 -1.18 -2.61 12.06
C GLY A 183 -2.34 -3.50 12.49
N LEU A 184 -3.49 -3.39 11.81
CA LEU A 184 -4.75 -4.03 12.21
C LEU A 184 -4.62 -5.54 12.51
N SER A 185 -4.12 -6.34 11.57
CA SER A 185 -3.93 -7.80 11.74
C SER A 185 -3.00 -8.17 12.89
N THR A 186 -2.10 -7.27 13.29
CA THR A 186 -1.10 -7.51 14.35
C THR A 186 -1.48 -6.90 15.70
N LEU A 187 -2.70 -6.33 15.82
CA LEU A 187 -3.15 -5.75 17.08
C LEU A 187 -3.24 -6.80 18.19
N ARG A 188 -3.03 -6.34 19.41
CA ARG A 188 -3.11 -7.14 20.63
C ARG A 188 -4.32 -6.71 21.44
N GLN A 189 -4.76 -7.56 22.37
CA GLN A 189 -5.92 -7.30 23.24
C GLN A 189 -5.84 -5.91 23.89
N ARG A 190 -4.67 -5.54 24.42
CA ARG A 190 -4.41 -4.23 25.08
C ARG A 190 -4.53 -2.99 24.19
N HIS A 191 -4.56 -3.15 22.86
CA HIS A 191 -4.64 -2.01 21.94
C HIS A 191 -6.08 -1.60 21.63
N VAL A 192 -7.07 -2.33 22.16
CA VAL A 192 -8.47 -2.16 21.80
C VAL A 192 -9.35 -2.10 23.03
N GLU A 193 -10.16 -1.05 23.10
CA GLU A 193 -11.20 -0.87 24.11
C GLU A 193 -12.55 -0.94 23.40
N VAL A 194 -13.48 -1.73 23.96
CA VAL A 194 -14.84 -1.87 23.41
C VAL A 194 -15.87 -1.55 24.49
N GLU A 195 -16.66 -0.50 24.27
CA GLU A 195 -17.70 -0.02 25.18
C GLU A 195 -19.04 0.03 24.42
N GLY A 196 -19.91 -0.95 24.65
CA GLY A 196 -21.16 -1.08 23.91
C GLY A 196 -20.94 -1.25 22.41
N HIS A 197 -21.21 -0.20 21.63
CA HIS A 197 -20.96 -0.14 20.18
C HIS A 197 -19.76 0.75 19.81
N ARG A 198 -19.11 1.40 20.79
CA ARG A 198 -17.92 2.21 20.59
C ARG A 198 -16.68 1.32 20.66
N VAL A 199 -15.79 1.49 19.70
CA VAL A 199 -14.49 0.83 19.63
C VAL A 199 -13.43 1.92 19.60
N ARG A 200 -12.42 1.81 20.46
CA ARG A 200 -11.23 2.66 20.41
C ARG A 200 -10.01 1.80 20.16
N LEU A 201 -9.22 2.17 19.16
CA LEU A 201 -7.95 1.55 18.82
C LEU A 201 -6.82 2.49 19.23
N HIS A 202 -5.97 2.07 20.16
CA HIS A 202 -4.84 2.86 20.64
C HIS A 202 -3.54 2.05 20.54
N PHE A 203 -2.64 2.43 19.63
CA PHE A 203 -1.40 1.69 19.39
C PHE A 203 -0.33 2.51 18.67
N ARG A 204 0.92 2.05 18.79
CA ARG A 204 2.06 2.58 18.03
C ARG A 204 2.17 1.89 16.68
N GLY A 205 2.03 2.63 15.59
CA GLY A 205 2.08 2.16 14.21
C GLY A 205 3.45 2.25 13.54
N LYS A 206 3.44 2.21 12.20
CA LYS A 206 4.65 2.33 11.35
C LYS A 206 5.39 3.65 11.65
N SER A 207 6.72 3.59 11.64
CA SER A 207 7.61 4.73 11.95
C SER A 207 7.38 5.34 13.34
N GLY A 208 6.75 4.60 14.24
CA GLY A 208 6.50 5.02 15.62
C GLY A 208 5.35 6.01 15.81
N VAL A 209 4.56 6.27 14.76
CA VAL A 209 3.38 7.15 14.82
C VAL A 209 2.33 6.54 15.75
N TRP A 210 1.81 7.33 16.69
CA TRP A 210 0.70 6.90 17.54
C TRP A 210 -0.63 7.04 16.82
N HIS A 211 -1.45 5.99 16.88
CA HIS A 211 -2.82 5.98 16.41
C HIS A 211 -3.76 5.92 17.60
N ASP A 212 -4.70 6.84 17.65
CA ASP A 212 -5.84 6.86 18.55
C ASP A 212 -7.09 7.09 17.72
N VAL A 213 -7.81 6.00 17.43
CA VAL A 213 -8.93 6.01 16.48
C VAL A 213 -10.16 5.45 17.18
N ALA A 214 -11.22 6.25 17.24
CA ALA A 214 -12.52 5.81 17.72
C ALA A 214 -13.48 5.60 16.53
N LEU A 215 -14.27 4.53 16.60
CA LEU A 215 -15.38 4.29 15.68
C LEU A 215 -16.61 3.75 16.43
N GLN A 216 -17.78 4.03 15.89
CA GLN A 216 -19.04 3.47 16.38
C GLN A 216 -19.53 2.45 15.36
N ASP A 217 -19.49 1.17 15.73
CA ASP A 217 -19.91 0.08 14.87
C ASP A 217 -20.32 -1.13 15.69
N ARG A 218 -21.64 -1.36 15.78
CA ARG A 218 -22.21 -2.45 16.59
C ARG A 218 -21.75 -3.83 16.13
N ARG A 219 -21.54 -4.04 14.82
CA ARG A 219 -21.17 -5.35 14.28
C ARG A 219 -19.70 -5.63 14.54
N VAL A 220 -18.83 -4.66 14.28
CA VAL A 220 -17.39 -4.77 14.60
C VAL A 220 -17.16 -4.91 16.10
N ALA A 221 -17.82 -4.09 16.93
CA ALA A 221 -17.71 -4.18 18.40
C ALA A 221 -18.10 -5.57 18.92
N ARG A 222 -19.11 -6.22 18.33
CA ARG A 222 -19.49 -7.59 18.68
C ARG A 222 -18.39 -8.60 18.36
N VAL A 223 -17.82 -8.54 17.15
CA VAL A 223 -16.73 -9.44 16.74
C VAL A 223 -15.50 -9.23 17.62
N LEU A 224 -15.12 -7.97 17.89
CA LEU A 224 -13.97 -7.64 18.74
C LEU A 224 -14.14 -8.15 20.17
N ARG A 225 -15.34 -8.08 20.76
CA ARG A 225 -15.60 -8.68 22.09
C ARG A 225 -15.44 -10.20 22.08
N ARG A 226 -15.90 -10.88 21.03
CA ARG A 226 -15.69 -12.33 20.87
C ARG A 226 -14.20 -12.64 20.75
N CYS A 227 -13.45 -11.87 19.95
CA CYS A 227 -11.99 -11.95 19.87
C CYS A 227 -11.31 -11.73 21.24
N GLN A 228 -11.77 -10.75 22.03
CA GLN A 228 -11.24 -10.45 23.37
C GLN A 228 -11.51 -11.55 24.40
N SER A 229 -12.58 -12.33 24.24
CA SER A 229 -12.87 -13.49 25.09
C SER A 229 -11.93 -14.68 24.85
N LEU A 230 -11.21 -14.71 23.72
CA LEU A 230 -10.25 -15.76 23.43
C LEU A 230 -8.92 -15.52 24.17
N PRO A 231 -8.32 -16.57 24.76
CA PRO A 231 -7.09 -16.41 25.53
C PRO A 231 -5.90 -16.03 24.63
N GLY A 232 -4.92 -15.35 25.22
CA GLY A 232 -3.68 -14.93 24.55
C GLY A 232 -3.62 -13.42 24.28
N GLN A 233 -2.50 -12.98 23.70
CA GLN A 233 -2.26 -11.56 23.43
C GLN A 233 -2.79 -11.11 22.07
N THR A 234 -2.92 -12.01 21.10
CA THR A 234 -3.38 -11.70 19.74
C THR A 234 -4.86 -11.34 19.76
N LEU A 235 -5.22 -10.21 19.14
CA LEU A 235 -6.60 -9.79 19.06
C LEU A 235 -7.37 -10.55 17.97
N PHE A 236 -6.94 -10.45 16.71
CA PHE A 236 -7.67 -11.05 15.60
C PHE A 236 -7.32 -12.52 15.47
N GLN A 237 -8.14 -13.36 16.09
CA GLN A 237 -8.06 -14.79 16.04
C GLN A 237 -9.45 -15.42 15.96
N TYR A 238 -9.54 -16.60 15.38
CA TYR A 238 -10.76 -17.39 15.28
C TYR A 238 -10.53 -18.81 15.79
N THR A 239 -11.62 -19.53 16.03
CA THR A 239 -11.59 -20.95 16.39
C THR A 239 -12.17 -21.75 15.23
N ASP A 240 -11.48 -22.81 14.82
CA ASP A 240 -11.97 -23.73 13.80
C ASP A 240 -12.95 -24.77 14.38
N ALA A 241 -13.47 -25.65 13.52
CA ALA A 241 -14.41 -26.70 13.91
C ALA A 241 -13.82 -27.72 14.90
N GLY A 242 -12.49 -27.87 14.92
CA GLY A 242 -11.76 -28.74 15.84
C GLY A 242 -11.40 -28.06 17.18
N GLY A 243 -11.82 -26.81 17.39
CA GLY A 243 -11.49 -26.05 18.60
C GLY A 243 -10.08 -25.45 18.59
N ALA A 244 -9.31 -25.61 17.50
CA ALA A 244 -7.99 -25.01 17.39
C ALA A 244 -8.10 -23.52 17.06
N ARG A 245 -7.18 -22.74 17.62
CA ARG A 245 -7.16 -21.28 17.48
C ARG A 245 -6.16 -20.87 16.41
N HIS A 246 -6.56 -19.92 15.57
CA HIS A 246 -5.78 -19.42 14.46
C HIS A 246 -5.74 -17.90 14.49
N ALA A 247 -4.55 -17.33 14.40
CA ALA A 247 -4.37 -15.89 14.23
C ALA A 247 -4.59 -15.49 12.76
N ILE A 248 -5.15 -14.31 12.53
CA ILE A 248 -5.34 -13.79 11.17
C ILE A 248 -4.19 -12.89 10.75
N GLY A 249 -3.49 -13.31 9.70
CA GLY A 249 -2.43 -12.54 9.07
C GLY A 249 -2.90 -11.65 7.91
N SER A 250 -2.04 -10.76 7.45
CA SER A 250 -2.34 -9.87 6.31
C SER A 250 -2.55 -10.60 4.98
N ALA A 251 -1.94 -11.78 4.81
CA ALA A 251 -2.15 -12.62 3.63
C ALA A 251 -3.62 -13.07 3.52
N GLU A 252 -4.22 -13.49 4.64
CA GLU A 252 -5.62 -13.92 4.68
C GLU A 252 -6.58 -12.76 4.45
N VAL A 253 -6.27 -11.57 4.98
CA VAL A 253 -7.05 -10.35 4.74
C VAL A 253 -7.05 -10.01 3.25
N ASN A 254 -5.90 -10.02 2.59
CA ASN A 254 -5.81 -9.74 1.16
C ASN A 254 -6.50 -10.83 0.32
N ALA A 255 -6.39 -12.10 0.71
CA ALA A 255 -7.10 -13.20 0.05
C ALA A 255 -8.62 -13.02 0.14
N TYR A 256 -9.13 -12.61 1.31
CA TYR A 256 -10.54 -12.30 1.49
C TYR A 256 -10.98 -11.11 0.62
N ILE A 257 -10.21 -10.00 0.59
CA ILE A 257 -10.51 -8.84 -0.26
C ILE A 257 -10.63 -9.23 -1.74
N ARG A 258 -9.67 -10.02 -2.27
CA ARG A 258 -9.72 -10.50 -3.67
C ARG A 258 -10.97 -11.35 -3.92
N ALA A 259 -11.27 -12.28 -3.01
CA ALA A 259 -12.40 -13.18 -3.15
C ALA A 259 -13.76 -12.45 -3.16
N VAL A 260 -13.94 -11.42 -2.31
CA VAL A 260 -15.23 -10.72 -2.20
C VAL A 260 -15.39 -9.55 -3.17
N SER A 261 -14.29 -8.98 -3.66
CA SER A 261 -14.35 -7.88 -4.64
C SER A 261 -14.47 -8.37 -6.09
N GLY A 262 -14.11 -9.62 -6.37
CA GLY A 262 -14.00 -10.13 -7.74
C GLY A 262 -12.85 -9.50 -8.55
N GLY A 263 -12.02 -8.66 -7.91
CA GLY A 263 -10.90 -7.97 -8.52
C GLY A 263 -9.60 -8.22 -7.78
N ASP A 264 -8.48 -7.87 -8.41
CA ASP A 264 -7.14 -8.10 -7.86
C ASP A 264 -6.72 -6.97 -6.89
N PHE A 265 -7.56 -6.69 -5.90
CA PHE A 265 -7.39 -5.62 -4.91
C PHE A 265 -6.81 -6.11 -3.57
N THR A 266 -6.29 -5.18 -2.80
CA THR A 266 -5.58 -5.41 -1.54
C THR A 266 -5.96 -4.37 -0.49
N ALA A 267 -5.50 -4.58 0.75
CA ALA A 267 -5.68 -3.61 1.83
C ALA A 267 -5.05 -2.22 1.54
N LYS A 268 -4.09 -2.13 0.62
CA LYS A 268 -3.46 -0.85 0.25
C LYS A 268 -4.39 0.01 -0.59
N ASP A 269 -5.24 -0.61 -1.41
CA ASP A 269 -6.16 0.09 -2.32
C ASP A 269 -7.18 0.93 -1.55
N PHE A 270 -7.63 0.46 -0.37
CA PHE A 270 -8.43 1.28 0.54
C PHE A 270 -7.74 2.59 0.92
N ARG A 271 -6.42 2.57 1.18
CA ARG A 271 -5.70 3.77 1.61
C ARG A 271 -5.47 4.75 0.46
N THR A 272 -5.24 4.25 -0.75
CA THR A 272 -5.08 5.10 -1.95
C THR A 272 -6.42 5.67 -2.38
N TRP A 273 -7.49 4.88 -2.32
CA TRP A 273 -8.87 5.32 -2.54
C TRP A 273 -9.25 6.43 -1.56
N HIS A 274 -9.22 6.15 -0.25
CA HIS A 274 -9.60 7.14 0.77
C HIS A 274 -8.69 8.37 0.82
N GLY A 275 -7.40 8.21 0.46
CA GLY A 275 -6.49 9.34 0.30
C GLY A 275 -6.91 10.26 -0.84
N SER A 276 -7.32 9.67 -1.97
CA SER A 276 -7.78 10.40 -3.15
C SER A 276 -9.17 11.00 -2.95
N VAL A 277 -10.10 10.30 -2.28
CA VAL A 277 -11.43 10.82 -1.94
C VAL A 277 -11.33 12.01 -1.00
N LEU A 278 -10.45 11.95 0.01
CA LEU A 278 -10.25 13.10 0.90
C LEU A 278 -9.57 14.27 0.18
N ALA A 279 -8.62 14.00 -0.71
CA ALA A 279 -8.03 15.06 -1.53
C ALA A 279 -9.09 15.71 -2.43
N TRP A 280 -9.90 14.89 -3.10
CA TRP A 280 -11.02 15.31 -3.93
C TRP A 280 -11.99 16.20 -3.16
N SER A 281 -12.46 15.74 -1.99
CA SER A 281 -13.47 16.47 -1.21
C SER A 281 -12.99 17.84 -0.72
N LEU A 282 -11.68 18.00 -0.53
CA LEU A 282 -11.03 19.24 -0.12
C LEU A 282 -10.66 20.17 -1.28
N LEU A 283 -10.50 19.64 -2.50
CA LEU A 283 -9.94 20.37 -3.64
C LEU A 283 -10.95 20.69 -4.72
N VAL A 284 -11.97 19.86 -4.92
CA VAL A 284 -12.97 20.08 -5.96
C VAL A 284 -13.83 21.30 -5.60
N PRO A 285 -14.00 22.27 -6.51
CA PRO A 285 -14.94 23.37 -6.31
C PRO A 285 -16.37 22.82 -6.20
N ARG A 286 -17.11 23.27 -5.18
CA ARG A 286 -18.51 22.85 -4.95
C ARG A 286 -19.52 23.68 -5.75
N SER A 287 -19.09 24.83 -6.28
CA SER A 287 -19.85 25.65 -7.22
C SER A 287 -18.89 26.40 -8.16
N PRO A 288 -19.36 26.91 -9.30
CA PRO A 288 -18.53 27.70 -10.23
C PRO A 288 -17.92 28.96 -9.61
N GLU A 289 -18.57 29.53 -8.60
CA GLU A 289 -18.14 30.75 -7.90
C GLU A 289 -17.24 30.46 -6.69
N ALA A 290 -17.09 29.19 -6.31
CA ALA A 290 -16.26 28.81 -5.17
C ALA A 290 -14.77 29.07 -5.48
N PRO A 291 -14.00 29.69 -4.56
CA PRO A 291 -12.57 29.89 -4.77
C PRO A 291 -11.82 28.56 -4.79
N ASP A 292 -10.74 28.50 -5.58
CA ASP A 292 -9.86 27.33 -5.61
C ASP A 292 -9.26 27.06 -4.22
N ALA A 293 -9.40 25.82 -3.76
CA ALA A 293 -8.78 25.39 -2.52
C ALA A 293 -7.26 25.22 -2.69
N PRO A 294 -6.46 25.63 -1.69
CA PRO A 294 -5.01 25.51 -1.78
C PRO A 294 -4.54 24.05 -1.62
N LEU A 295 -3.74 23.58 -2.59
CA LEU A 295 -3.25 22.20 -2.65
C LEU A 295 -2.45 21.76 -1.42
N VAL A 296 -1.53 22.61 -0.94
CA VAL A 296 -0.62 22.23 0.16
C VAL A 296 -1.36 21.98 1.47
N PRO A 297 -2.28 22.86 1.93
CA PRO A 297 -3.17 22.57 3.06
C PRO A 297 -3.98 21.28 2.89
N ALA A 298 -4.58 21.03 1.73
CA ALA A 298 -5.33 19.79 1.49
C ALA A 298 -4.44 18.54 1.64
N LEU A 299 -3.23 18.57 1.09
CA LEU A 299 -2.28 17.47 1.23
C LEU A 299 -1.80 17.26 2.68
N ARG A 300 -1.75 18.32 3.50
CA ARG A 300 -1.45 18.19 4.94
C ARG A 300 -2.56 17.46 5.68
N GLU A 301 -3.83 17.74 5.36
CA GLU A 301 -4.96 17.03 5.95
C GLU A 301 -4.98 15.55 5.52
N VAL A 302 -4.71 15.25 4.25
CA VAL A 302 -4.57 13.86 3.77
C VAL A 302 -3.42 13.14 4.48
N ALA A 303 -2.26 13.81 4.62
CA ALA A 303 -1.10 13.27 5.33
C ALA A 303 -1.41 12.96 6.79
N LYS A 304 -2.10 13.87 7.49
CA LYS A 304 -2.58 13.68 8.87
C LYS A 304 -3.55 12.50 8.96
N ALA A 305 -4.56 12.45 8.10
CA ALA A 305 -5.57 11.39 8.10
C ALA A 305 -4.98 9.99 7.85
N LEU A 306 -3.95 9.89 6.99
CA LEU A 306 -3.32 8.62 6.65
C LEU A 306 -2.14 8.24 7.56
N GLY A 307 -1.66 9.15 8.41
CA GLY A 307 -0.43 8.99 9.19
C GLY A 307 0.80 8.81 8.29
N ASN A 308 0.99 9.77 7.38
CA ASN A 308 2.05 9.82 6.36
C ASN A 308 2.65 11.22 6.26
N THR A 309 3.76 11.38 5.53
CA THR A 309 4.26 12.71 5.14
C THR A 309 3.53 13.23 3.90
N VAL A 310 3.51 14.55 3.72
CA VAL A 310 2.93 15.21 2.53
C VAL A 310 3.54 14.69 1.24
N ALA A 311 4.88 14.53 1.19
CA ALA A 311 5.58 14.03 0.03
C ALA A 311 5.15 12.59 -0.32
N VAL A 312 4.97 11.73 0.68
CA VAL A 312 4.49 10.35 0.47
C VAL A 312 3.04 10.34 -0.02
N CYS A 313 2.16 11.20 0.53
CA CYS A 313 0.78 11.27 0.08
C CYS A 313 0.68 11.74 -1.38
N ARG A 314 1.38 12.83 -1.73
CA ARG A 314 1.43 13.35 -3.10
C ARG A 314 1.93 12.31 -4.10
N LYS A 315 2.95 11.54 -3.73
CA LYS A 315 3.56 10.56 -4.63
C LYS A 315 2.75 9.26 -4.76
N ALA A 316 2.09 8.81 -3.69
CA ALA A 316 1.65 7.42 -3.58
C ALA A 316 0.24 7.18 -3.05
N TYR A 317 -0.50 8.21 -2.60
CA TYR A 317 -1.84 8.04 -2.02
C TYR A 317 -2.92 8.96 -2.60
N VAL A 318 -2.55 10.00 -3.34
CA VAL A 318 -3.52 10.88 -4.02
C VAL A 318 -3.40 10.69 -5.53
N HIS A 319 -4.54 10.48 -6.20
CA HIS A 319 -4.61 10.28 -7.64
C HIS A 319 -3.98 11.46 -8.41
N PRO A 320 -3.10 11.20 -9.41
CA PRO A 320 -2.35 12.24 -10.10
C PRO A 320 -3.25 13.22 -10.85
N ASP A 321 -4.35 12.78 -11.44
CA ASP A 321 -5.27 13.71 -12.12
C ASP A 321 -5.97 14.67 -11.16
N VAL A 322 -6.26 14.26 -9.92
CA VAL A 322 -6.79 15.17 -8.89
C VAL A 322 -5.75 16.24 -8.55
N LEU A 323 -4.48 15.84 -8.44
CA LEU A 323 -3.38 16.78 -8.21
C LEU A 323 -3.21 17.74 -9.39
N ARG A 324 -3.22 17.22 -10.62
CA ARG A 324 -3.10 18.01 -11.85
C ARG A 324 -4.22 19.04 -11.96
N CYS A 325 -5.47 18.65 -11.73
CA CYS A 325 -6.61 19.58 -11.74
C CYS A 325 -6.45 20.68 -10.70
N ALA A 326 -6.03 20.34 -9.47
CA ALA A 326 -5.77 21.32 -8.42
C ALA A 326 -4.59 22.26 -8.73
N GLU A 327 -3.52 21.75 -9.36
CA GLU A 327 -2.34 22.53 -9.75
C GLU A 327 -2.66 23.50 -10.89
N CYS A 328 -3.39 23.03 -11.90
CA CYS A 328 -3.80 23.84 -13.06
C CYS A 328 -5.05 24.69 -12.81
N ARG A 329 -5.75 24.47 -11.69
CA ARG A 329 -7.06 25.08 -11.37
C ARG A 329 -8.09 24.85 -12.47
N GLN A 330 -8.07 23.63 -13.02
CA GLN A 330 -8.93 23.22 -14.12
C GLN A 330 -9.56 21.89 -13.74
N TRP A 331 -10.83 21.96 -13.39
CA TRP A 331 -11.65 20.79 -13.10
C TRP A 331 -12.56 20.55 -14.29
N PRO A 332 -12.66 19.32 -14.81
CA PRO A 332 -13.66 19.02 -15.83
C PRO A 332 -15.04 19.30 -15.24
N ALA A 333 -15.98 19.73 -16.08
CA ALA A 333 -17.37 19.83 -15.68
C ALA A 333 -17.79 18.47 -15.08
N SER A 334 -18.38 18.50 -13.89
CA SER A 334 -18.87 17.27 -13.26
C SER A 334 -19.90 16.66 -14.19
N ALA A 335 -19.60 15.50 -14.78
CA ALA A 335 -20.61 14.76 -15.50
C ALA A 335 -21.70 14.38 -14.49
N ALA A 336 -22.96 14.61 -14.87
CA ALA A 336 -24.09 14.14 -14.08
C ALA A 336 -24.09 12.62 -14.13
N TRP A 337 -23.98 11.98 -12.96
CA TRP A 337 -23.97 10.53 -12.86
C TRP A 337 -25.00 10.03 -11.87
N ALA A 338 -25.60 8.90 -12.20
CA ALA A 338 -26.55 8.23 -11.33
C ALA A 338 -25.86 7.87 -10.00
N PRO A 339 -26.48 8.20 -8.85
CA PRO A 339 -25.90 7.87 -7.56
C PRO A 339 -25.66 6.37 -7.43
N VAL A 340 -24.46 5.99 -7.01
CA VAL A 340 -24.10 4.60 -6.74
C VAL A 340 -24.36 4.31 -5.26
N GLN A 341 -25.36 3.49 -4.97
CA GLN A 341 -25.67 3.09 -3.61
C GLN A 341 -24.45 2.43 -2.95
N GLY A 342 -24.14 2.83 -1.72
CA GLY A 342 -22.99 2.30 -0.97
C GLY A 342 -21.70 3.12 -1.09
N LEU A 343 -21.70 4.19 -1.89
CA LEU A 343 -20.64 5.21 -1.93
C LEU A 343 -21.13 6.54 -1.32
N SER A 344 -20.26 7.27 -0.63
CA SER A 344 -20.51 8.66 -0.22
C SER A 344 -20.57 9.61 -1.41
N GLU A 345 -21.05 10.85 -1.21
CA GLU A 345 -21.06 11.88 -2.26
C GLU A 345 -19.66 12.13 -2.85
N ASP A 346 -18.64 12.24 -1.97
CA ASP A 346 -17.25 12.43 -2.41
C ASP A 346 -16.68 11.19 -3.11
N GLU A 347 -17.03 9.98 -2.66
CA GLU A 347 -16.63 8.73 -3.32
C GLU A 347 -17.27 8.60 -4.70
N GLN A 348 -18.54 8.96 -4.81
CA GLN A 348 -19.24 9.03 -6.09
C GLN A 348 -18.52 10.03 -6.98
N GLY A 349 -18.37 11.29 -6.55
CA GLY A 349 -17.75 12.37 -7.32
C GLY A 349 -16.33 12.08 -7.81
N LEU A 350 -15.51 11.38 -7.01
CA LEU A 350 -14.21 10.90 -7.48
C LEU A 350 -14.36 9.78 -8.51
N LEU A 351 -15.19 8.75 -8.25
CA LEU A 351 -15.35 7.59 -9.15
C LEU A 351 -15.77 8.01 -10.56
N ALA A 352 -16.93 8.66 -10.65
CA ALA A 352 -16.85 10.06 -10.92
C ALA A 352 -15.94 10.51 -12.08
N PHE A 353 -15.28 11.61 -11.76
CA PHE A 353 -14.10 12.14 -12.41
C PHE A 353 -13.17 11.11 -13.06
N LEU A 354 -12.81 10.02 -12.36
CA LEU A 354 -11.86 9.02 -12.88
C LEU A 354 -12.39 8.30 -14.13
N ARG A 355 -13.68 7.97 -14.19
CA ARG A 355 -14.29 7.37 -15.38
C ARG A 355 -14.21 8.28 -16.60
N ALA A 356 -14.41 9.59 -16.42
CA ALA A 356 -14.31 10.55 -17.52
C ALA A 356 -12.87 10.68 -18.05
N GLN A 357 -11.86 10.52 -17.20
CA GLN A 357 -10.46 10.52 -17.65
C GLN A 357 -10.12 9.28 -18.49
N VAL A 358 -10.69 8.11 -18.17
CA VAL A 358 -10.48 6.87 -18.96
C VAL A 358 -11.18 6.93 -20.31
N ALA A 359 -12.34 7.60 -20.39
CA ALA A 359 -13.11 7.73 -21.63
C ALA A 359 -12.54 8.75 -22.63
N THR A 360 -11.58 9.58 -22.21
CA THR A 360 -10.92 10.58 -23.07
C THR A 360 -9.50 10.09 -23.38
N PRO A 361 -9.25 9.39 -24.50
CA PRO A 361 -7.87 9.12 -24.89
C PRO A 361 -7.15 10.43 -25.17
N ALA A 362 -5.89 10.50 -24.72
CA ALA A 362 -5.00 11.64 -24.91
C ALA A 362 -4.71 11.95 -26.39
#